data_AF-A0A6A4ZQI8-F1
#
_entry.id   AF-A0A6A4ZQI8-F1
#
_cell.length_a   1.000
_cell.length_b   1.000
_cell.length_c   1.000
_cell.angle_alpha   90.00
_cell.angle_beta   90.00
_cell.angle_gamma   90.00
#
_symmetry.space_group_name_H-M   'P 1'
#
loop_
_entity.id
_entity.type
_entity.pdbx_description
1 polymer ?
#
loop_
_entity_poly.entity_id
_entity_poly.type
_entity_poly.pdbx_seq_one_letter_code
_entity_poly.pdbx_strand_id
1 'polypeptide(L)'
;MTPRRPQISYTLATKRQLLMRFDEAGVSSRKFCTEHGIPRSTWKTWLTLRAKLTTTTRNKKRATLGGQGAKSIIPFQHDLLTFMKDVRRDEHILTSMHMINFMKT
;
A
#
# COMPACT_ATOMS: atom_id res chain seq x y z
N MET A 1 10.40 -32.48 0.59
CA MET A 1 9.99 -31.06 0.48
C MET A 1 9.12 -30.73 1.68
N THR A 2 9.49 -29.74 2.51
CA THR A 2 8.62 -29.28 3.60
C THR A 2 7.45 -28.48 3.02
N PRO A 3 6.21 -28.69 3.51
CA PRO A 3 5.06 -27.95 3.01
C PRO A 3 5.22 -26.45 3.30
N ARG A 4 4.93 -25.61 2.30
CA ARG A 4 4.97 -24.16 2.44
C ARG A 4 3.94 -23.73 3.47
N ARG A 5 4.35 -22.88 4.42
CA ARG A 5 3.44 -22.31 5.42
C ARG A 5 2.28 -21.59 4.73
N PRO A 6 1.01 -21.86 5.12
CA PRO A 6 -0.14 -21.14 4.58
C PRO A 6 0.03 -19.63 4.76
N GLN A 7 -0.11 -18.89 3.67
CA GLN A 7 -0.03 -17.43 3.68
C GLN A 7 -1.41 -16.83 3.98
N ILE A 8 -1.61 -16.40 5.23
CA ILE A 8 -2.84 -15.74 5.65
C ILE A 8 -2.75 -14.26 5.26
N SER A 9 -3.71 -13.81 4.46
CA SER A 9 -3.84 -12.40 4.08
C SER A 9 -4.87 -11.69 4.95
N TYR A 10 -4.49 -10.55 5.52
CA TYR A 10 -5.39 -9.72 6.31
C TYR A 10 -5.69 -8.42 5.56
N THR A 11 -6.98 -8.09 5.45
CA THR A 11 -7.42 -6.85 4.81
C THR A 11 -7.05 -5.63 5.67
N LEU A 12 -6.97 -4.45 5.05
CA LEU A 12 -6.75 -3.20 5.78
C LEU A 12 -7.87 -2.93 6.80
N ALA A 13 -9.11 -3.31 6.50
CA ALA A 13 -10.21 -3.28 7.49
C ALA A 13 -9.89 -4.14 8.71
N THR A 14 -9.56 -5.42 8.50
CA THR A 14 -9.26 -6.37 9.57
C THR A 14 -8.09 -5.89 10.43
N LYS A 15 -7.02 -5.41 9.78
CA LYS A 15 -5.84 -4.85 10.47
C LYS A 15 -6.21 -3.69 11.39
N ARG A 16 -7.00 -2.74 10.90
CA ARG A 16 -7.44 -1.56 11.67
C ARG A 16 -8.34 -1.94 12.83
N GLN A 17 -9.31 -2.81 12.59
CA GLN A 17 -10.23 -3.28 13.63
C GLN A 17 -9.48 -3.99 14.76
N LEU A 18 -8.51 -4.84 14.43
CA LEU A 18 -7.68 -5.53 15.43
C LEU A 18 -6.80 -4.56 16.21
N LEU A 19 -6.26 -3.53 15.56
CA LEU A 19 -5.51 -2.47 16.26
C LEU A 19 -6.40 -1.69 17.22
N MET A 20 -7.61 -1.31 16.82
CA MET A 20 -8.58 -0.64 17.69
C MET A 20 -8.95 -1.51 18.90
N ARG A 21 -9.30 -2.78 18.67
CA ARG A 21 -9.60 -3.74 19.75
C ARG A 21 -8.43 -3.95 20.70
N PHE A 22 -7.19 -3.92 20.19
CA PHE A 22 -6.00 -4.02 21.02
C PHE A 22 -5.85 -2.81 21.94
N ASP A 23 -6.13 -1.61 21.43
CA ASP A 23 -6.09 -0.38 22.23
C ASP A 23 -7.17 -0.39 23.32
N GLU A 24 -8.37 -0.88 23.01
CA GLU A 24 -9.48 -1.03 23.96
C GLU A 24 -9.21 -2.09 25.04
N ALA A 25 -8.60 -3.22 24.65
CA ALA A 25 -8.40 -4.34 25.56
C ALA A 25 -7.28 -4.12 26.58
N GLY A 26 -6.29 -3.26 26.29
CA GLY A 26 -5.17 -2.99 27.21
C GLY A 26 -4.31 -4.21 27.57
N VAL A 27 -4.42 -5.31 26.82
CA VAL A 27 -3.73 -6.58 27.11
C VAL A 27 -2.32 -6.62 26.50
N SER A 28 -1.47 -7.54 26.99
CA SER A 28 -0.18 -7.78 26.35
C SER A 28 -0.33 -8.29 24.91
N SER A 29 0.58 -7.90 24.02
CA SER A 29 0.57 -8.38 22.62
C SER A 29 0.62 -9.90 22.50
N ARG A 30 1.26 -10.61 23.46
CA ARG A 30 1.31 -12.08 23.48
C ARG A 30 -0.10 -12.66 23.68
N LYS A 31 -0.84 -12.14 24.65
CA LYS A 31 -2.21 -12.60 24.96
C LYS A 31 -3.14 -12.31 23.79
N PHE A 32 -3.10 -11.08 23.27
CA PHE A 32 -3.90 -10.66 22.12
C PHE A 32 -3.67 -11.50 20.86
N CYS A 33 -2.40 -11.78 20.52
CA CYS A 33 -2.06 -12.62 19.37
C CYS A 33 -2.60 -14.05 19.50
N THR A 34 -2.55 -14.61 20.71
CA THR A 34 -3.01 -15.98 20.98
C THR A 34 -4.53 -16.06 20.85
N GLU A 35 -5.25 -15.09 21.42
CA GLU A 35 -6.71 -14.99 21.38
C GLU A 35 -7.26 -14.79 19.96
N HIS A 36 -6.59 -13.98 19.13
CA HIS A 36 -7.03 -13.68 17.77
C HIS A 36 -6.35 -14.52 16.68
N GLY A 37 -5.54 -15.52 17.05
CA GLY A 37 -4.86 -16.41 16.10
C GLY A 37 -3.88 -15.69 15.16
N ILE A 38 -3.25 -14.61 15.61
CA ILE A 38 -2.34 -13.79 14.80
C ILE A 38 -0.89 -14.23 15.08
N PRO A 39 -0.09 -14.56 14.06
CA PRO A 39 1.34 -14.79 14.26
C PRO A 39 2.01 -13.55 14.85
N ARG A 40 2.80 -13.73 15.92
CA ARG A 40 3.46 -12.62 16.63
C ARG A 40 4.35 -11.76 15.73
N SER A 41 5.02 -12.36 14.74
CA SER A 41 5.84 -11.63 13.77
C SER A 41 4.98 -10.66 12.95
N THR A 42 3.85 -11.14 12.43
CA THR A 42 2.86 -10.33 11.70
C THR A 42 2.34 -9.18 12.56
N TRP A 43 1.98 -9.46 13.81
CA TRP A 43 1.49 -8.43 14.73
C TRP A 43 2.55 -7.36 15.02
N LYS A 44 3.81 -7.77 15.27
CA LYS A 44 4.92 -6.84 15.48
C LYS A 44 5.11 -5.92 14.28
N THR A 45 5.07 -6.45 13.06
CA THR A 45 5.14 -5.64 11.83
C THR A 45 3.99 -4.64 11.75
N TRP A 46 2.76 -5.01 12.11
CA TRP A 46 1.62 -4.09 12.08
C TRP A 46 1.74 -2.98 13.12
N LEU A 47 2.27 -3.27 14.31
CA LEU A 47 2.56 -2.25 15.31
C LEU A 47 3.61 -1.24 14.79
N THR A 48 4.68 -1.71 14.15
CA THR A 48 5.68 -0.82 13.52
C THR A 48 5.07 0.03 12.41
N LEU A 49 4.11 -0.52 11.65
CA LEU A 49 3.43 0.18 10.56
C LEU A 49 2.12 0.86 10.99
N ARG A 50 1.84 0.94 12.30
CA ARG A 50 0.54 1.36 12.83
C ARG A 50 0.12 2.74 12.32
N ALA A 51 1.02 3.72 12.40
CA ALA A 51 0.75 5.07 11.89
C ALA A 51 0.32 5.03 10.41
N LYS A 52 1.06 4.31 9.56
CA LYS A 52 0.73 4.16 8.12
C LYS A 52 -0.60 3.43 7.91
N LEU A 53 -0.87 2.37 8.69
CA LEU A 53 -2.13 1.64 8.60
C LEU A 53 -3.33 2.51 8.94
N THR A 54 -3.19 3.43 9.91
CA THR A 54 -4.25 4.36 10.30
C THR A 54 -4.42 5.49 9.29
N THR A 55 -3.34 6.10 8.80
CA THR A 55 -3.40 7.30 7.94
C THR A 55 -3.68 7.01 6.46
N THR A 56 -3.37 5.80 5.98
CA THR A 56 -3.48 5.52 4.54
C THR A 56 -4.93 5.51 4.05
N THR A 57 -5.31 6.47 3.21
CA THR A 57 -6.61 6.45 2.53
C THR A 57 -6.57 5.49 1.33
N ARG A 58 -7.07 4.27 1.53
CA ARG A 58 -7.14 3.22 0.48
C ARG A 58 -8.36 2.33 0.70
N ASN A 59 -8.78 1.64 -0.36
CA ASN A 59 -9.87 0.66 -0.29
C ASN A 59 -9.59 -0.39 0.81
N LYS A 60 -10.52 -0.48 1.77
CA LYS A 60 -10.43 -1.32 2.96
C LYS A 60 -10.34 -2.82 2.67
N LYS A 61 -10.84 -3.28 1.52
CA LYS A 61 -10.78 -4.69 1.07
C LYS A 61 -9.37 -5.11 0.62
N ARG A 62 -8.47 -4.17 0.32
CA ARG A 62 -7.08 -4.48 -0.05
C ARG A 62 -6.30 -4.93 1.17
N ALA A 63 -5.33 -5.82 0.99
CA ALA A 63 -4.45 -6.28 2.08
C ALA A 63 -3.17 -5.44 2.22
N THR A 64 -2.75 -4.74 1.16
CA THR A 64 -1.47 -4.02 1.09
C THR A 64 -1.66 -2.52 1.29
N LEU A 65 -0.66 -1.86 1.85
CA LEU A 65 -0.62 -0.40 1.98
C LEU A 65 -0.41 0.29 0.62
N GLY A 66 0.10 -0.42 -0.39
CA GLY A 66 0.44 0.14 -1.70
C GLY A 66 1.93 0.45 -1.79
N GLY A 67 2.37 1.07 -2.87
CA GLY A 67 3.77 1.47 -3.06
C GLY A 67 4.77 0.32 -3.26
N GLN A 68 4.30 -0.92 -3.37
CA GLN A 68 5.13 -2.11 -3.65
C GLN A 68 5.34 -2.35 -5.15
N GLY A 69 4.87 -1.45 -6.01
CA GLY A 69 5.11 -1.53 -7.45
C GLY A 69 6.56 -1.18 -7.80
N ALA A 70 7.00 -1.56 -9.00
CA ALA A 70 8.30 -1.17 -9.51
C ALA A 70 8.44 0.37 -9.46
N LYS A 71 9.53 0.84 -8.86
CA LYS A 71 9.89 2.25 -8.94
C LYS A 71 10.26 2.54 -10.39
N SER A 72 9.78 3.66 -10.93
CA SER A 72 10.18 4.06 -12.28
C SER A 72 11.68 4.29 -12.33
N ILE A 73 12.29 3.82 -13.40
CA ILE A 73 13.70 4.05 -13.73
C ILE A 73 13.86 5.41 -14.43
N ILE A 74 12.78 5.96 -14.98
CA ILE A 74 12.79 7.20 -15.74
C ILE A 74 12.87 8.39 -14.76
N PRO A 75 13.94 9.21 -14.81
CA PRO A 75 14.15 10.31 -13.86
C PRO A 75 13.04 11.38 -13.92
N PHE A 76 12.53 11.66 -15.12
CA PHE A 76 11.51 12.70 -15.40
C PHE A 76 10.07 12.14 -15.48
N GLN A 77 9.80 10.99 -14.84
CA GLN A 77 8.50 10.32 -14.90
C GLN A 77 7.32 11.23 -14.51
N HIS A 78 7.53 12.12 -13.54
CA HIS A 78 6.48 12.98 -13.01
C HIS A 78 6.18 14.11 -13.97
N ASP A 79 7.22 14.72 -14.55
CA ASP A 79 7.08 15.81 -15.51
C ASP A 79 6.41 15.31 -16.79
N LEU A 80 6.82 14.14 -17.29
CA LEU A 80 6.17 13.50 -18.42
C LEU A 80 4.70 13.16 -18.12
N LEU A 81 4.37 12.64 -16.93
CA LEU A 81 2.99 12.37 -16.54
C LEU A 81 2.13 13.63 -16.45
N THR A 82 2.70 14.73 -15.96
CA THR A 82 2.03 16.04 -15.89
C THR A 82 1.74 16.54 -17.30
N PHE A 83 2.75 16.56 -18.17
CA PHE A 83 2.58 16.90 -19.59
C PHE A 83 1.46 16.07 -20.26
N MET A 84 1.48 14.74 -20.07
CA MET A 84 0.43 13.86 -20.63
C MET A 84 -0.97 14.16 -20.09
N LYS A 85 -1.10 14.63 -18.85
CA LYS A 85 -2.40 14.99 -18.28
C LYS A 85 -2.88 16.33 -18.80
N ASP A 86 -1.98 17.29 -18.96
CA ASP A 86 -2.32 18.63 -19.44
C ASP A 86 -2.77 18.58 -20.91
N VAL A 87 -2.03 17.89 -21.78
CA VAL A 87 -2.45 17.67 -23.19
C VAL A 87 -3.85 17.07 -23.29
N ARG A 88 -4.19 16.10 -22.42
CA ARG A 88 -5.54 15.51 -22.40
C ARG A 88 -6.60 16.44 -21.82
N ARG A 89 -6.23 17.29 -20.86
CA ARG A 89 -7.14 18.26 -20.26
C ARG A 89 -7.52 19.35 -21.26
N ASP A 90 -6.59 19.68 -22.15
CA ASP A 90 -6.79 20.64 -23.23
C ASP A 90 -7.53 20.02 -24.44
N GLU A 91 -8.18 18.86 -24.28
CA GLU A 91 -8.90 18.11 -25.32
C GLU A 91 -8.06 17.69 -26.55
N HIS A 92 -6.73 17.77 -26.46
CA HIS A 92 -5.85 17.33 -27.52
C HIS A 92 -5.58 15.81 -27.45
N ILE A 93 -5.46 15.19 -28.62
CA ILE A 93 -5.05 13.79 -28.72
C ILE A 93 -3.56 13.68 -28.34
N LEU A 94 -3.28 12.99 -27.24
CA LEU A 94 -1.91 12.65 -26.86
C LEU A 94 -1.34 11.58 -27.82
N THR A 95 -0.24 11.89 -28.50
CA THR A 95 0.44 10.97 -29.42
C THR A 95 1.85 10.63 -28.92
N SER A 96 2.44 9.55 -29.44
CA SER A 96 3.84 9.20 -29.17
C SER A 96 4.82 10.30 -29.60
N MET A 97 4.49 11.08 -30.64
CA MET A 97 5.32 12.20 -31.09
C MET A 97 5.39 13.30 -30.03
N HIS A 98 4.26 13.64 -29.38
CA HIS A 98 4.24 14.62 -28.29
C HIS A 98 5.15 14.18 -27.14
N MET A 99 5.12 12.90 -26.78
CA MET A 99 6.00 12.34 -25.75
C MET A 99 7.48 12.40 -26.16
N ILE A 100 7.80 12.07 -27.42
CA ILE A 100 9.18 12.14 -27.94
C ILE A 100 9.68 13.59 -27.94
N ASN A 101 8.86 14.55 -28.34
CA ASN A 101 9.25 15.96 -28.34
C ASN A 101 9.50 16.47 -26.92
N PHE A 102 8.65 16.11 -25.96
CA PHE A 102 8.89 16.42 -24.55
C PHE A 102 10.23 15.87 -24.05
N MET A 103 10.58 14.62 -24.41
CA MET A 103 11.86 14.01 -24.02
C MET A 103 13.10 14.61 -24.70
N LYS A 104 12.92 15.33 -25.81
CA LYS A 104 13.99 16.03 -26.52
C LYS A 104 14.24 17.45 -26.02
N THR A 105 13.34 17.98 -25.19
CA THR A 105 13.42 19.35 -24.66
C THR A 105 14.37 19.39 -23.48
#